data_AF-A0A956IYQ8-F1
#
_entry.id   AF-A0A956IYQ8-F1
#
_cell.length_a   1.000
_cell.length_b   1.000
_cell.length_c   1.000
_cell.angle_alpha   90.00
_cell.angle_beta   90.00
_cell.angle_gamma   90.00
#
_symmetry.space_group_name_H-M   'P 1'
#
loop_
_entity.id
_entity.type
_entity.pdbx_description
1 polymer ?
#
loop_
_entity_poly.entity_id
_entity_poly.type
_entity_poly.pdbx_seq_one_letter_code
_entity_poly.pdbx_strand_id
1 'polypeptide(L)'
;PQMTVALVNKEGDPIANSGVSGDLISEATALPLFKEIGADKEDQFSATLGSKLHVVKVSEADDQGRRLVAIQELNMGAGSFLRTVLGTENPAGIVRDSALLGSVIGDQPVEAEITALAETHSSSAPGTGASEVFTTGEGLNARIGAIGRVPGPAGAGKSGTVLVVVSANTVAAKQTNLGTALSAAKDNGTLGELNWPLLLGLLAVSLFLGLYL
;
A
#
# COMPACT_ATOMS: atom_id res chain seq x y z
N PRO A 1 5.82 13.15 15.14
CA PRO A 1 5.15 11.97 15.73
C PRO A 1 5.58 11.75 17.17
N GLN A 2 4.66 11.89 18.13
CA GLN A 2 4.94 11.56 19.53
C GLN A 2 4.83 10.05 19.70
N MET A 3 5.91 9.42 20.17
CA MET A 3 5.94 8.01 20.53
C MET A 3 5.22 7.84 21.87
N THR A 4 4.35 6.84 21.97
CA THR A 4 3.75 6.44 23.25
C THR A 4 4.55 5.28 23.81
N VAL A 5 5.00 5.38 25.06
CA VAL A 5 5.74 4.33 25.75
C VAL A 5 5.02 3.99 27.05
N ALA A 6 4.86 2.71 27.36
CA ALA A 6 4.34 2.26 28.63
C ALA A 6 5.16 1.10 29.20
N LEU A 7 5.22 1.04 30.53
CA LEU A 7 5.59 -0.15 31.26
C LEU A 7 4.31 -0.95 31.55
N VAL A 8 4.27 -2.20 31.12
CA VAL A 8 3.11 -3.10 31.31
C VAL A 8 3.49 -4.26 32.22
N ASN A 9 2.52 -4.78 32.98
CA ASN A 9 2.70 -5.98 33.78
C ASN A 9 2.69 -7.25 32.89
N LYS A 10 2.78 -8.42 33.52
CA LYS A 10 2.76 -9.72 32.83
C LYS A 10 1.44 -9.99 32.11
N GLU A 11 0.36 -9.41 32.60
CA GLU A 11 -0.99 -9.51 32.06
C GLU A 11 -1.22 -8.56 30.87
N GLY A 12 -0.31 -7.59 30.65
CA GLY A 12 -0.40 -6.59 29.60
C GLY A 12 -1.10 -5.29 30.03
N ASP A 13 -1.40 -5.11 31.31
CA ASP A 13 -1.98 -3.89 31.86
C ASP A 13 -0.90 -2.81 32.06
N PRO A 14 -1.17 -1.54 31.69
CA PRO A 14 -0.23 -0.45 31.88
C PRO A 14 -0.04 -0.12 33.36
N ILE A 15 1.21 -0.24 33.84
CA ILE A 15 1.65 0.20 35.18
C ILE A 15 1.98 1.70 35.16
N ALA A 16 2.64 2.14 34.09
CA ALA A 16 3.01 3.54 33.86
C ALA A 16 3.02 3.83 32.36
N ASN A 17 2.61 5.02 31.94
CA ASN A 17 2.64 5.43 30.54
C ASN A 17 3.20 6.86 30.37
N SER A 18 3.74 7.11 29.19
CA SER A 18 4.21 8.41 28.74
C SER A 18 3.85 8.54 27.26
N GLY A 19 2.96 9.48 26.94
CA GLY A 19 2.45 9.67 25.58
C GLY A 19 0.96 10.00 25.56
N VAL A 20 0.37 9.91 24.37
CA VAL A 20 -0.93 10.57 24.08
C VAL A 20 -2.14 9.68 24.40
N SER A 21 -1.99 8.36 24.53
CA SER A 21 -3.14 7.49 24.83
C SER A 21 -2.76 6.16 25.47
N GLY A 22 -3.26 5.92 26.69
CA GLY A 22 -3.19 4.61 27.36
C GLY A 22 -4.09 3.57 26.71
N ASP A 23 -5.14 3.98 26.00
CA ASP A 23 -6.07 3.08 25.32
C ASP A 23 -5.39 2.31 24.19
N LEU A 24 -4.46 2.95 23.48
CA LEU A 24 -3.64 2.31 22.44
C LEU A 24 -2.75 1.21 23.00
N ILE A 25 -2.26 1.36 24.24
CA ILE A 25 -1.43 0.34 24.90
C ILE A 25 -2.29 -0.89 25.20
N SER A 26 -3.46 -0.69 25.80
CA SER A 26 -4.40 -1.78 26.09
C SER A 26 -4.86 -2.50 24.82
N GLU A 27 -5.10 -1.76 23.74
CA GLU A 27 -5.42 -2.35 22.43
C GLU A 27 -4.25 -3.19 21.87
N ALA A 28 -3.01 -2.68 22.00
CA ALA A 28 -1.82 -3.38 21.52
C ALA A 28 -1.50 -4.65 22.34
N THR A 29 -1.64 -4.61 23.66
CA THR A 29 -1.34 -5.77 24.53
C THR A 29 -2.43 -6.85 24.47
N ALA A 30 -3.64 -6.50 24.06
CA ALA A 30 -4.72 -7.45 23.81
C ALA A 30 -4.46 -8.34 22.57
N LEU A 31 -3.58 -7.92 21.65
CA LEU A 31 -3.32 -8.64 20.40
C LEU A 31 -2.68 -10.02 20.67
N PRO A 32 -3.06 -11.08 19.92
CA PRO A 32 -2.47 -12.40 20.07
C PRO A 32 -0.94 -12.40 19.96
N LEU A 33 -0.39 -11.64 19.00
CA LEU A 33 1.06 -11.55 18.81
C LEU A 33 1.78 -11.03 20.06
N PHE A 34 1.22 -10.05 20.77
CA PHE A 34 1.84 -9.56 21.99
C PHE A 34 2.04 -10.69 23.02
N LYS A 35 1.07 -11.60 23.11
CA LYS A 35 1.07 -12.75 24.02
C LYS A 35 1.98 -13.88 23.56
N GLU A 36 2.26 -13.96 22.26
CA GLU A 36 3.16 -14.96 21.66
C GLU A 36 4.64 -14.58 21.82
N ILE A 37 4.96 -13.31 22.05
CA ILE A 37 6.34 -12.86 22.29
C ILE A 37 6.80 -13.40 23.64
N GLY A 38 7.80 -14.30 23.61
CA GLY A 38 8.45 -14.84 24.80
C GLY A 38 8.93 -13.74 25.76
N ALA A 39 8.89 -14.05 27.06
CA ALA A 39 9.29 -13.10 28.11
C ALA A 39 10.78 -12.71 28.02
N ASP A 40 11.61 -13.60 27.47
CA ASP A 40 13.06 -13.49 27.27
C ASP A 40 13.44 -12.85 25.92
N LYS A 41 12.49 -12.22 25.23
CA LYS A 41 12.70 -11.71 23.86
C LYS A 41 12.23 -10.28 23.70
N GLU A 42 12.98 -9.50 22.92
CA GLU A 42 12.46 -8.30 22.28
C GLU A 42 11.84 -8.66 20.93
N ASP A 43 10.75 -7.99 20.56
CA ASP A 43 10.18 -8.13 19.23
C ASP A 43 9.47 -6.83 18.79
N GLN A 44 9.14 -6.75 17.50
CA GLN A 44 8.38 -5.67 16.92
C GLN A 44 7.38 -6.17 15.89
N PHE A 45 6.20 -5.54 15.85
CA PHE A 45 5.17 -5.89 14.89
C PHE A 45 4.34 -4.68 14.46
N SER A 46 3.72 -4.80 13.28
CA SER A 46 2.75 -3.81 12.79
C SER A 46 1.36 -4.11 13.37
N ALA A 47 0.66 -3.06 13.81
CA ALA A 47 -0.71 -3.16 14.29
C ALA A 47 -1.52 -1.95 13.84
N THR A 48 -2.78 -2.17 13.49
CA THR A 48 -3.73 -1.09 13.27
C THR A 48 -4.45 -0.85 14.59
N LEU A 49 -4.22 0.33 15.18
CA LEU A 49 -4.75 0.76 16.48
C LEU A 49 -5.39 2.13 16.31
N GLY A 50 -6.55 2.38 16.94
CA GLY A 50 -7.24 3.67 16.83
C GLY A 50 -7.39 4.21 15.40
N SER A 51 -7.74 3.34 14.44
CA SER A 51 -7.89 3.65 13.00
C SER A 51 -6.62 4.15 12.29
N LYS A 52 -5.44 3.87 12.84
CA LYS A 52 -4.14 4.23 12.25
C LYS A 52 -3.17 3.06 12.29
N LEU A 53 -2.24 3.03 11.35
CA LEU A 53 -1.19 2.02 11.33
C LEU A 53 -0.05 2.44 12.28
N HIS A 54 0.32 1.52 13.17
CA HIS A 54 1.36 1.71 14.17
C HIS A 54 2.40 0.59 14.08
N VAL A 55 3.61 0.91 14.51
CA VAL A 55 4.64 -0.06 14.86
C VAL A 55 4.64 -0.19 16.38
N VAL A 56 4.51 -1.41 16.86
CA VAL A 56 4.59 -1.76 18.28
C VAL A 56 5.92 -2.47 18.50
N LYS A 57 6.74 -1.95 19.42
CA LYS A 57 7.96 -2.60 19.89
C LYS A 57 7.77 -3.03 21.33
N VAL A 58 8.18 -4.25 21.64
CA VAL A 58 8.08 -4.86 22.97
C VAL A 58 9.47 -5.27 23.44
N SER A 59 9.85 -4.85 24.63
CA SER A 59 11.14 -5.25 25.24
C SER A 59 11.07 -6.65 25.86
N GLU A 60 12.23 -7.17 26.24
CA GLU A 60 12.33 -8.27 27.18
C GLU A 60 11.63 -7.89 28.51
N ALA A 61 11.12 -8.91 29.20
CA ALA A 61 10.56 -8.74 30.53
C ALA A 61 11.67 -8.64 31.57
N ASP A 62 11.47 -7.79 32.58
CA ASP A 62 12.37 -7.74 33.74
C ASP A 62 12.13 -8.90 34.72
N ASP A 63 12.91 -8.93 35.80
CA ASP A 63 12.80 -9.94 36.87
C ASP A 63 11.41 -10.01 37.53
N GLN A 64 10.58 -8.97 37.36
CA GLN A 64 9.21 -8.89 37.86
C GLN A 64 8.17 -9.23 36.77
N GLY A 65 8.60 -9.62 35.57
CA GLY A 65 7.75 -9.94 34.44
C GLY A 65 7.16 -8.72 33.73
N ARG A 66 7.68 -7.52 33.98
CA ARG A 66 7.19 -6.26 33.40
C ARG A 66 7.91 -5.96 32.09
N ARG A 67 7.22 -5.37 31.12
CA ARG A 67 7.76 -5.10 29.78
C ARG A 67 7.58 -3.64 29.39
N LEU A 68 8.52 -3.09 28.63
CA LEU A 68 8.34 -1.82 27.96
C LEU A 68 7.66 -2.06 26.61
N VAL A 69 6.61 -1.30 26.35
CA VAL A 69 5.87 -1.28 25.08
C VAL A 69 5.95 0.11 24.51
N ALA A 70 6.51 0.22 23.31
CA ALA A 70 6.57 1.47 22.56
C ALA A 70 5.67 1.37 21.34
N ILE A 71 4.76 2.33 21.18
CA ILE A 71 3.86 2.46 20.04
C ILE A 71 4.22 3.72 19.29
N GLN A 72 4.48 3.58 17.99
CA GLN A 72 4.77 4.68 17.10
C GLN A 72 3.84 4.65 15.90
N GLU A 73 3.08 5.73 15.69
CA GLU A 73 2.28 5.92 14.48
C GLU A 73 3.20 5.98 13.27
N LEU A 74 2.87 5.17 12.25
CA LEU A 74 3.59 5.20 10.98
C LEU A 74 3.12 6.43 10.20
N ASN A 75 4.03 7.38 9.95
CA ASN A 75 3.70 8.53 9.12
C ASN A 75 3.42 8.06 7.70
N MET A 76 2.20 8.32 7.21
CA MET A 76 1.74 7.97 5.87
C MET A 76 1.60 9.19 4.93
N GLY A 77 1.88 10.40 5.40
CA GLY A 77 1.70 11.62 4.59
C GLY A 77 2.65 11.72 3.39
N ALA A 78 2.56 12.86 2.68
CA ALA A 78 3.29 13.14 1.44
C ALA A 78 4.83 13.06 1.54
N GLY A 79 5.41 13.10 2.76
CA GLY A 79 6.85 12.90 3.03
C GLY A 79 7.18 11.59 3.75
N SER A 80 6.28 10.60 3.70
CA SER A 80 6.45 9.34 4.43
C SER A 80 7.55 8.44 3.87
N PHE A 81 8.11 7.60 4.75
CA PHE A 81 8.99 6.51 4.35
C PHE A 81 8.30 5.56 3.36
N LEU A 82 6.99 5.33 3.52
CA LEU A 82 6.17 4.56 2.58
C LEU A 82 6.24 5.13 1.16
N ARG A 83 6.05 6.44 0.97
CA ARG A 83 6.20 7.07 -0.35
C ARG A 83 7.61 6.89 -0.92
N THR A 84 8.63 7.02 -0.06
CA THR A 84 10.03 6.87 -0.46
C THR A 84 10.35 5.45 -0.93
N VAL A 85 9.85 4.44 -0.21
CA VAL A 85 10.06 3.02 -0.55
C VAL A 85 9.25 2.60 -1.77
N LEU A 86 8.01 3.10 -1.91
CA LEU A 86 7.19 2.81 -3.09
C LEU A 86 7.74 3.45 -4.37
N GLY A 87 8.62 4.46 -4.24
CA GLY A 87 9.36 5.06 -5.37
C GLY A 87 8.44 5.64 -6.45
N THR A 88 7.20 5.98 -6.10
CA THR A 88 6.16 6.37 -7.05
C THR A 88 5.48 7.67 -6.63
N GLU A 89 5.17 8.50 -7.63
CA GLU A 89 4.31 9.68 -7.47
C GLU A 89 2.83 9.32 -7.56
N ASN A 90 2.51 8.04 -7.80
CA ASN A 90 1.15 7.57 -7.82
C ASN A 90 0.51 7.71 -6.42
N PRO A 91 -0.73 8.23 -6.36
CA PRO A 91 -1.43 8.32 -5.10
C PRO A 91 -1.72 6.92 -4.54
N ALA A 92 -1.64 6.80 -3.21
CA ALA A 92 -1.83 5.54 -2.51
C ALA A 92 -2.58 5.75 -1.20
N GLY A 93 -3.03 4.68 -0.57
CA GLY A 93 -3.71 4.72 0.71
C GLY A 93 -3.65 3.37 1.41
N ILE A 94 -3.76 3.38 2.73
CA ILE A 94 -3.88 2.15 3.52
C ILE A 94 -5.35 2.00 3.87
N VAL A 95 -5.95 0.86 3.55
CA VAL A 95 -7.37 0.59 3.76
C VAL A 95 -7.53 -0.64 4.65
N ARG A 96 -8.50 -0.61 5.57
CA ARG A 96 -8.97 -1.78 6.33
C ARG A 96 -10.49 -1.72 6.40
N ASP A 97 -11.15 -2.85 6.15
CA ASP A 97 -12.62 -2.96 6.22
C ASP A 97 -13.33 -1.85 5.41
N SER A 98 -12.82 -1.61 4.19
CA SER A 98 -13.28 -0.55 3.26
C SER A 98 -13.14 0.90 3.76
N ALA A 99 -12.52 1.12 4.91
CA ALA A 99 -12.23 2.45 5.44
C ALA A 99 -10.75 2.82 5.26
N LEU A 100 -10.49 4.05 4.80
CA LEU A 100 -9.14 4.59 4.73
C LEU A 100 -8.59 4.79 6.14
N LEU A 101 -7.39 4.28 6.39
CA LEU A 101 -6.63 4.49 7.62
C LEU A 101 -5.74 5.72 7.46
N GLY A 102 -6.06 6.79 8.18
CA GLY A 102 -5.32 8.04 8.11
C GLY A 102 -5.67 8.87 6.86
N SER A 103 -4.66 9.26 6.10
CA SER A 103 -4.82 10.16 4.94
C SER A 103 -4.24 9.51 3.68
N VAL A 104 -4.71 9.97 2.52
CA VAL A 104 -4.16 9.57 1.21
C VAL A 104 -2.67 9.93 1.17
N ILE A 105 -1.86 8.99 0.70
CA ILE A 105 -0.45 9.16 0.39
C ILE A 105 -0.37 9.88 -0.96
N GLY A 106 0.05 11.14 -0.94
CA GLY A 106 0.11 12.01 -2.12
C GLY A 106 -0.95 13.11 -2.09
N ASP A 107 -0.96 13.96 -3.12
CA ASP A 107 -1.71 15.22 -3.10
C ASP A 107 -2.95 15.20 -4.02
N GLN A 108 -3.37 14.01 -4.47
CA GLN A 108 -4.51 13.86 -5.38
C GLN A 108 -5.77 13.40 -4.63
N PRO A 109 -6.96 13.95 -4.97
CA PRO A 109 -8.22 13.61 -4.32
C PRO A 109 -8.80 12.30 -4.88
N VAL A 110 -8.10 11.19 -4.68
CA VAL A 110 -8.46 9.86 -5.22
C VAL A 110 -8.90 8.86 -4.13
N GLU A 111 -9.37 9.38 -3.00
CA GLU A 111 -9.78 8.57 -1.85
C GLU A 111 -10.90 7.58 -2.22
N ALA A 112 -11.89 8.03 -3.01
CA ALA A 112 -13.01 7.20 -3.43
C ALA A 112 -12.56 6.03 -4.32
N GLU A 113 -11.63 6.25 -5.24
CA GLU A 113 -11.09 5.20 -6.10
C GLU A 113 -10.25 4.19 -5.32
N ILE A 114 -9.53 4.65 -4.29
CA ILE A 114 -8.75 3.81 -3.38
C ILE A 114 -9.66 2.91 -2.56
N THR A 115 -10.70 3.46 -1.95
CA THR A 115 -11.64 2.69 -1.13
C THR A 115 -12.47 1.73 -1.99
N ALA A 116 -12.92 2.16 -3.17
CA ALA A 116 -13.65 1.30 -4.11
C ALA A 116 -12.82 0.11 -4.61
N LEU A 117 -11.52 0.31 -4.90
CA LEU A 117 -10.62 -0.77 -5.30
C LEU A 117 -10.44 -1.77 -4.14
N ALA A 118 -10.27 -1.27 -2.91
CA ALA A 118 -10.16 -2.12 -1.73
C ALA A 118 -11.45 -2.91 -1.44
N GLU A 119 -12.61 -2.26 -1.50
CA GLU A 119 -13.90 -2.93 -1.27
C GLU A 119 -14.13 -4.05 -2.27
N THR A 120 -13.80 -3.81 -3.54
CA THR A 120 -14.01 -4.79 -4.62
C THR A 120 -12.98 -5.92 -4.60
N HIS A 121 -11.71 -5.62 -4.26
CA HIS A 121 -10.59 -6.53 -4.53
C HIS A 121 -9.73 -6.90 -3.30
N SER A 122 -10.06 -6.44 -2.07
CA SER A 122 -9.30 -6.79 -0.85
C SER A 122 -9.23 -8.30 -0.57
N SER A 123 -10.28 -9.04 -0.93
CA SER A 123 -10.29 -10.51 -0.82
C SER A 123 -9.36 -11.20 -1.82
N SER A 124 -9.06 -10.54 -2.94
CA SER A 124 -8.12 -10.98 -3.97
C SER A 124 -6.67 -10.59 -3.65
N ALA A 125 -6.44 -9.72 -2.65
CA ALA A 125 -5.10 -9.33 -2.27
C ALA A 125 -4.29 -10.54 -1.77
N PRO A 126 -3.15 -10.87 -2.40
CA PRO A 126 -2.41 -12.09 -2.14
C PRO A 126 -1.95 -12.15 -0.68
N GLY A 127 -2.15 -13.30 -0.04
CA GLY A 127 -1.68 -13.55 1.34
C GLY A 127 -0.16 -13.50 1.49
N THR A 128 0.56 -13.83 0.41
CA THR A 128 2.02 -13.78 0.29
C THR A 128 2.38 -13.30 -1.13
N GLY A 129 3.11 -12.19 -1.25
CA GLY A 129 3.49 -11.59 -2.55
C GLY A 129 3.42 -10.06 -2.55
N ALA A 130 3.89 -9.42 -3.62
CA ALA A 130 4.07 -7.97 -3.67
C ALA A 130 2.76 -7.18 -3.88
N SER A 131 1.93 -7.56 -4.86
CA SER A 131 0.64 -6.93 -5.16
C SER A 131 -0.07 -7.62 -6.33
N GLU A 132 -1.39 -7.48 -6.43
CA GLU A 132 -2.16 -7.74 -7.65
C GLU A 132 -2.66 -6.44 -8.28
N VAL A 133 -2.79 -6.42 -9.61
CA VAL A 133 -3.18 -5.23 -10.38
C VAL A 133 -4.61 -5.38 -10.87
N PHE A 134 -5.41 -4.34 -10.63
CA PHE A 134 -6.82 -4.26 -10.99
C PHE A 134 -7.14 -2.94 -11.70
N THR A 135 -8.31 -2.87 -12.31
CA THR A 135 -8.86 -1.61 -12.84
C THR A 135 -9.99 -1.15 -11.93
N THR A 136 -10.01 0.12 -11.55
CA THR A 136 -11.08 0.74 -10.74
C THR A 136 -11.77 1.86 -11.51
N GLY A 137 -13.09 1.98 -11.36
CA GLY A 137 -13.93 2.93 -12.11
C GLY A 137 -14.36 2.45 -13.49
N GLU A 138 -15.18 3.25 -14.18
CA GLU A 138 -15.80 2.89 -15.46
C GLU A 138 -15.33 3.79 -16.62
N GLY A 139 -15.25 3.19 -17.82
CA GLY A 139 -15.00 3.91 -19.07
C GLY A 139 -13.66 4.68 -19.09
N LEU A 140 -13.71 5.92 -19.58
CA LEU A 140 -12.54 6.80 -19.72
C LEU A 140 -11.96 7.28 -18.37
N ASN A 141 -12.76 7.19 -17.31
CA ASN A 141 -12.35 7.58 -15.96
C ASN A 141 -11.75 6.41 -15.16
N ALA A 142 -11.73 5.21 -15.73
CA ALA A 142 -11.10 4.06 -15.09
C ALA A 142 -9.62 4.34 -14.81
N ARG A 143 -9.10 3.80 -13.71
CA ARG A 143 -7.69 3.89 -13.30
C ARG A 143 -7.15 2.48 -13.10
N ILE A 144 -5.87 2.30 -13.38
CA ILE A 144 -5.17 1.08 -12.97
C ILE A 144 -4.76 1.25 -11.51
N GLY A 145 -5.08 0.28 -10.67
CA GLY A 145 -4.67 0.22 -9.27
C GLY A 145 -3.95 -1.09 -8.96
N ALA A 146 -3.15 -1.09 -7.90
CA ALA A 146 -2.51 -2.26 -7.35
C ALA A 146 -2.86 -2.37 -5.87
N ILE A 147 -3.09 -3.59 -5.39
CA ILE A 147 -3.42 -3.89 -4.00
C ILE A 147 -2.44 -4.92 -3.45
N GLY A 148 -1.90 -4.66 -2.27
CA GLY A 148 -1.02 -5.56 -1.53
C GLY A 148 -1.35 -5.54 -0.05
N ARG A 149 -1.12 -6.64 0.66
CA ARG A 149 -1.33 -6.68 2.11
C ARG A 149 -0.20 -5.96 2.83
N VAL A 150 -0.52 -5.20 3.89
CA VAL A 150 0.50 -4.62 4.75
C VAL A 150 1.29 -5.76 5.41
N PRO A 151 2.63 -5.75 5.35
CA PRO A 151 3.43 -6.79 5.99
C PRO A 151 3.18 -6.87 7.50
N GLY A 152 3.22 -8.10 8.02
CA GLY A 152 3.01 -8.39 9.43
C GLY A 152 1.53 -8.51 9.82
N PRO A 153 1.21 -8.48 11.12
CA PRO A 153 -0.13 -8.79 11.64
C PRO A 153 -1.22 -7.85 11.15
N ALA A 154 -0.87 -6.59 10.86
CA ALA A 154 -1.82 -5.61 10.36
C ALA A 154 -2.53 -6.08 9.09
N GLY A 155 -1.83 -6.76 8.18
CA GLY A 155 -2.38 -7.29 6.91
C GLY A 155 -2.88 -8.73 6.95
N ALA A 156 -2.85 -9.40 8.10
CA ALA A 156 -3.26 -10.80 8.23
C ALA A 156 -4.79 -10.96 8.31
N GLY A 157 -5.30 -12.11 7.87
CA GLY A 157 -6.73 -12.47 7.98
C GLY A 157 -7.63 -11.84 6.91
N LYS A 158 -8.94 -12.11 7.00
CA LYS A 158 -9.93 -11.65 6.01
C LYS A 158 -10.15 -10.13 6.02
N SER A 159 -9.99 -9.50 7.19
CA SER A 159 -10.04 -8.05 7.43
C SER A 159 -8.65 -7.42 7.52
N GLY A 160 -7.67 -8.01 6.83
CA GLY A 160 -6.31 -7.52 6.82
C GLY A 160 -6.22 -6.13 6.20
N THR A 161 -5.37 -5.28 6.77
CA THR A 161 -5.02 -3.98 6.22
C THR A 161 -4.27 -4.15 4.89
N VAL A 162 -4.69 -3.41 3.88
CA VAL A 162 -4.12 -3.42 2.53
C VAL A 162 -3.55 -2.05 2.17
N LEU A 163 -2.43 -2.06 1.45
CA LEU A 163 -1.94 -0.92 0.71
C LEU A 163 -2.56 -0.95 -0.69
N VAL A 164 -3.20 0.16 -1.05
CA VAL A 164 -3.76 0.40 -2.37
C VAL A 164 -2.97 1.53 -3.02
N VAL A 165 -2.50 1.31 -4.24
CA VAL A 165 -1.86 2.33 -5.07
C VAL A 165 -2.71 2.49 -6.31
N VAL A 166 -3.12 3.70 -6.67
CA VAL A 166 -3.85 3.97 -7.91
C VAL A 166 -3.02 4.86 -8.82
N SER A 167 -3.12 4.64 -10.12
CA SER A 167 -2.44 5.46 -11.11
C SER A 167 -2.87 6.93 -11.00
N ALA A 168 -1.89 7.83 -11.09
CA ALA A 168 -2.12 9.27 -11.12
C ALA A 168 -3.01 9.69 -12.31
N ASN A 169 -2.95 8.92 -13.40
CA ASN A 169 -3.65 9.18 -14.64
C ASN A 169 -4.79 8.17 -14.87
N THR A 170 -5.89 8.62 -15.46
CA THR A 170 -6.97 7.73 -15.91
C THR A 170 -6.58 7.03 -17.22
N VAL A 171 -7.31 5.97 -17.56
CA VAL A 171 -7.14 5.20 -18.80
C VAL A 171 -7.28 6.08 -20.04
N ALA A 172 -8.11 7.13 -19.99
CA ALA A 172 -8.22 8.12 -21.07
C ALA A 172 -6.92 8.89 -21.33
N ALA A 173 -6.13 9.21 -20.30
CA ALA A 173 -4.87 9.94 -20.46
C ALA A 173 -3.78 9.09 -21.15
N LYS A 174 -3.94 7.76 -21.19
CA LYS A 174 -3.05 6.83 -21.93
C LYS A 174 -3.56 6.44 -23.32
N GLN A 175 -4.75 6.87 -23.75
CA GLN A 175 -5.15 6.80 -25.15
C GLN A 175 -4.39 7.85 -25.96
N THR A 176 -3.07 7.68 -26.04
CA THR A 176 -2.26 8.35 -27.06
C THR A 176 -2.77 7.82 -28.39
N ASN A 177 -3.50 8.65 -29.13
CA ASN A 177 -3.83 8.34 -30.53
C ASN A 177 -2.55 7.84 -31.22
N LEU A 178 -2.66 6.78 -32.02
CA LEU A 178 -1.50 6.19 -32.72
C LEU A 178 -0.68 7.27 -33.44
N GLY A 179 -1.35 8.31 -33.96
CA GLY A 179 -0.73 9.48 -34.59
C GLY A 179 0.07 10.39 -33.64
N THR A 180 -0.36 10.60 -32.39
CA THR A 180 0.42 11.35 -31.39
C THR A 180 1.58 10.51 -30.84
N ALA A 181 1.41 9.19 -30.70
CA ALA A 181 2.51 8.30 -30.33
C ALA A 181 3.58 8.25 -31.44
N LEU A 182 3.15 8.20 -32.71
CA LEU A 182 4.05 8.20 -33.86
C LEU A 182 4.74 9.57 -34.06
N SER A 183 4.03 10.68 -33.81
CA SER A 183 4.62 12.02 -33.85
C SER A 183 5.62 12.22 -32.70
N ALA A 184 5.30 11.78 -31.49
CA ALA A 184 6.24 11.82 -30.36
C ALA A 184 7.48 10.93 -30.59
N ALA A 185 7.33 9.77 -31.23
CA ALA A 185 8.47 8.93 -31.64
C ALA A 185 9.30 9.59 -32.76
N LYS A 186 8.68 10.42 -33.59
CA LYS A 186 9.35 11.16 -34.67
C LYS A 186 10.15 12.33 -34.09
N ASP A 187 9.56 13.02 -33.12
CA ASP A 187 10.16 14.17 -32.45
C ASP A 187 11.27 13.76 -31.48
N ASN A 188 11.19 12.54 -30.90
CA ASN A 188 12.23 12.00 -30.00
C ASN A 188 13.37 11.27 -30.72
N GLY A 189 13.43 11.31 -32.06
CA GLY A 189 14.55 10.76 -32.85
C GLY A 189 14.66 9.24 -32.90
N THR A 190 13.80 8.50 -32.19
CA THR A 190 13.80 7.02 -32.14
C THR A 190 13.31 6.38 -33.44
N LEU A 191 12.67 7.15 -34.33
CA LEU A 191 12.30 6.72 -35.68
C LEU A 191 13.50 6.59 -36.66
N GLY A 192 14.66 7.14 -36.31
CA GLY A 192 15.88 7.06 -37.14
C GLY A 192 16.59 5.70 -37.08
N GLU A 193 16.41 4.95 -35.98
CA GLU A 193 17.00 3.62 -35.78
C GLU A 193 16.08 2.48 -36.24
N LEU A 194 14.88 2.82 -36.70
CA LEU A 194 13.88 1.85 -37.14
C LEU A 194 14.24 1.33 -38.54
N ASN A 195 14.43 0.01 -38.66
CA ASN A 195 14.69 -0.65 -39.94
C ASN A 195 13.40 -0.64 -40.81
N TRP A 196 13.17 0.50 -41.48
CA TRP A 196 12.03 0.79 -42.35
C TRP A 196 11.65 -0.33 -43.33
N PRO A 197 12.60 -1.02 -43.99
CA PRO A 197 12.32 -2.19 -44.80
C PRO A 197 11.55 -3.30 -44.05
N LEU A 198 11.92 -3.58 -42.80
CA LEU A 198 11.29 -4.64 -42.00
C LEU A 198 9.85 -4.28 -41.62
N LEU A 199 9.62 -3.00 -41.32
CA LEU A 199 8.30 -2.48 -40.95
C LEU A 199 7.35 -2.46 -42.14
N LEU A 200 7.84 -2.06 -43.32
CA LEU A 200 7.08 -2.14 -44.57
C LEU A 200 6.76 -3.59 -44.95
N GLY A 201 7.70 -4.52 -44.74
CA GLY A 201 7.49 -5.95 -44.94
C GLY A 201 6.38 -6.50 -44.03
N LEU A 202 6.44 -6.18 -42.73
CA LEU A 202 5.40 -6.58 -41.78
C LEU A 202 4.04 -5.99 -42.14
N LEU A 203 4.00 -4.71 -42.53
CA LEU A 203 2.78 -4.01 -42.89
C LEU A 203 2.16 -4.62 -44.15
N ALA A 204 2.96 -4.93 -45.17
CA ALA A 204 2.51 -5.62 -46.37
C ALA A 204 1.95 -7.01 -46.06
N VAL A 205 2.60 -7.79 -45.21
CA VAL A 205 2.11 -9.11 -44.77
C VAL A 205 0.79 -8.97 -44.00
N SER A 206 0.67 -7.99 -43.12
CA SER A 206 -0.55 -7.74 -42.35
C SER A 206 -1.73 -7.32 -43.22
N LEU A 207 -1.47 -6.52 -44.27
CA LEU A 207 -2.48 -6.04 -45.21
C LEU A 207 -2.91 -7.16 -46.17
N PHE A 208 -1.97 -8.02 -46.56
CA PHE A 208 -2.26 -9.21 -47.34
C PHE A 208 -3.09 -10.23 -46.53
N LEU A 209 -2.75 -10.46 -45.26
CA LEU A 209 -3.56 -11.32 -44.38
C LEU A 209 -4.96 -10.73 -44.13
N GLY A 210 -5.06 -9.42 -43.93
CA GLY A 210 -6.35 -8.75 -43.69
C GLY A 210 -7.27 -8.68 -44.92
N LEU A 211 -6.73 -8.87 -46.13
CA LEU A 211 -7.52 -9.04 -47.36
C LEU A 211 -7.86 -10.50 -47.67
N TYR A 212 -7.12 -11.45 -47.05
CA TYR A 212 -7.29 -12.88 -47.26
C TYR A 212 -8.26 -13.52 -46.24
N LEU A 213 -8.35 -12.95 -45.03
CA LEU A 213 -9.34 -13.26 -43.99
C LEU A 213 -10.64 -12.47 -44.20
#